data_AF-A0A7C5Y1M6-F1
#
_entry.id   AF-A0A7C5Y1M6-F1
#
_cell.length_a   1.000
_cell.length_b   1.000
_cell.length_c   1.000
_cell.angle_alpha   90.00
_cell.angle_beta   90.00
_cell.angle_gamma   90.00
#
_symmetry.space_group_name_H-M   'P 1'
#
loop_
_entity.id
_entity.type
_entity.pdbx_description
1 polymer ?
#
loop_
_entity_poly.entity_id
_entity_poly.type
_entity_poly.pdbx_seq_one_letter_code
_entity_poly.pdbx_strand_id
1 'polypeptide(L)' 'MINIEKIVPLKNLPRTGWLIEGVPQAFAENVAEHAFEVMIISYLISRELTERGVSIDLGKIMIMSLFHDAEEALTT' A
#
# COMPACT_ATOMS: atom_id res chain seq x y z
N MET A 1 8.56 21.03 10.45
CA MET A 1 7.40 20.95 9.52
C MET A 1 7.45 19.59 8.87
N ILE A 2 6.35 18.83 8.88
CA ILE A 2 6.29 17.51 8.24
C ILE A 2 6.24 17.73 6.72
N ASN A 3 7.19 17.18 5.96
CA ASN A 3 7.23 17.26 4.50
C ASN A 3 6.70 15.94 3.90
N ILE A 4 5.52 16.01 3.27
CA ILE A 4 4.85 14.88 2.61
C ILE A 4 5.10 14.84 1.10
N GLU A 5 5.85 15.78 0.54
CA GLU A 5 6.07 15.87 -0.92
C GLU A 5 6.79 14.63 -1.45
N LYS A 6 7.62 13.99 -0.63
CA LYS A 6 8.33 12.76 -1.00
C LYS A 6 7.43 11.57 -1.27
N ILE A 7 6.19 11.54 -0.78
CA ILE A 7 5.25 10.43 -1.02
C ILE A 7 4.23 10.74 -2.12
N VAL A 8 4.12 12.00 -2.56
CA VAL A 8 3.21 12.43 -3.63
C VAL A 8 3.42 11.67 -4.95
N PRO A 9 4.66 11.33 -5.37
CA PRO A 9 4.89 10.56 -6.59
C PRO A 9 4.13 9.23 -6.67
N LEU A 10 3.89 8.57 -5.54
CA LEU A 10 3.17 7.28 -5.47
C LEU A 10 1.76 7.34 -6.06
N LYS A 11 1.13 8.51 -6.06
CA LYS A 11 -0.21 8.73 -6.65
C LYS A 11 -0.22 8.72 -8.17
N ASN A 12 0.96 8.80 -8.80
CA ASN A 12 1.11 8.81 -10.25
C ASN A 12 2.00 7.67 -10.75
N LEU A 13 2.52 6.84 -9.84
CA LEU A 13 3.41 5.74 -10.17
C LEU A 13 2.58 4.47 -10.40
N PRO A 14 2.38 4.01 -11.64
CA PRO A 14 1.67 2.77 -11.93
C PRO A 14 2.47 1.55 -11.46
N ARG A 15 1.78 0.53 -10.93
CA ARG A 15 2.41 -0.74 -10.58
C ARG A 15 2.96 -1.43 -11.84
N THR A 16 4.29 -1.62 -11.89
CA THR A 16 5.02 -1.99 -13.13
C THR A 16 4.57 -3.31 -13.74
N GLY A 17 4.12 -4.27 -12.92
CA GLY A 17 3.61 -5.56 -13.40
C GLY A 17 2.46 -5.40 -14.40
N TRP A 18 1.53 -4.48 -14.16
CA TRP A 18 0.42 -4.21 -15.09
C TRP A 18 0.92 -3.70 -16.44
N LEU A 19 1.90 -2.81 -16.44
CA LEU A 19 2.47 -2.27 -17.68
C LEU A 19 3.25 -3.32 -18.47
N ILE A 20 4.00 -4.20 -17.78
CA ILE A 20 4.74 -5.31 -18.41
C ILE A 20 3.79 -6.26 -19.12
N GLU A 21 2.63 -6.54 -18.52
CA GLU A 21 1.56 -7.37 -19.10
C GLU A 21 0.70 -6.62 -20.14
N GLY A 22 1.06 -5.39 -20.49
CA GLY A 22 0.39 -4.62 -21.55
C GLY A 22 -0.91 -3.95 -21.14
N VAL A 23 -1.24 -3.88 -19.84
CA VAL A 23 -2.37 -3.08 -19.35
C VAL A 23 -2.06 -1.60 -19.58
N PRO A 24 -2.93 -0.83 -20.26
CA PRO A 24 -2.70 0.59 -20.46
C PRO A 24 -2.59 1.31 -19.11
N GLN A 25 -1.67 2.27 -18.98
CA GLN A 25 -1.45 3.02 -17.74
C GLN A 25 -2.73 3.63 -17.15
N ALA A 26 -3.68 4.04 -17.99
CA ALA A 26 -4.96 4.58 -17.55
C ALA A 26 -5.87 3.58 -16.80
N PHE A 27 -5.57 2.28 -16.90
CA PHE A 27 -6.28 1.19 -16.21
C PHE A 27 -5.42 0.48 -15.15
N ALA A 28 -4.12 0.78 -15.09
CA ALA A 28 -3.23 0.21 -14.08
C ALA A 28 -3.39 1.00 -12.77
N GLU A 29 -3.52 0.28 -11.65
CA GLU A 29 -3.47 0.91 -10.34
C GLU A 29 -2.13 1.62 -10.12
N ASN A 30 -2.14 2.71 -9.36
CA ASN A 30 -0.92 3.32 -8.85
C ASN A 30 -0.54 2.76 -7.46
N VAL A 31 0.71 2.99 -7.05
CA VAL A 31 1.23 2.47 -5.76
C VAL A 31 0.44 3.02 -4.56
N ALA A 32 -0.11 4.24 -4.63
CA ALA A 32 -0.94 4.76 -3.53
C ALA A 32 -2.32 4.06 -3.44
N GLU A 33 -2.95 3.73 -4.57
CA GLU A 33 -4.16 2.90 -4.62
C GLU A 33 -3.89 1.50 -4.06
N HIS A 34 -2.79 0.89 -4.51
CA HIS A 34 -2.33 -0.39 -4.01
C HIS A 34 -2.18 -0.40 -2.47
N ALA A 35 -1.43 0.56 -1.94
CA ALA A 35 -1.19 0.67 -0.50
C ALA A 35 -2.50 0.88 0.29
N PHE A 36 -3.46 1.64 -0.24
CA PHE A 36 -4.77 1.84 0.38
C PHE A 36 -5.55 0.52 0.51
N GLU A 37 -5.59 -0.28 -0.55
CA GLU A 37 -6.26 -1.59 -0.51
C GLU A 37 -5.53 -2.57 0.41
N VAL A 38 -4.20 -2.60 0.38
CA VAL A 38 -3.38 -3.42 1.29
C VAL A 38 -3.66 -3.06 2.76
N MET A 39 -3.82 -1.78 3.10
CA MET A 39 -4.19 -1.36 4.45
C MET A 39 -5.58 -1.89 4.87
N ILE A 40 -6.57 -1.80 3.98
CA ILE A 40 -7.93 -2.31 4.26
C ILE A 40 -7.91 -3.82 4.45
N ILE A 41 -7.26 -4.55 3.55
CA ILE A 41 -7.14 -6.01 3.61
C ILE A 41 -6.40 -6.42 4.89
N SER A 42 -5.30 -5.74 5.22
CA SER A 42 -4.52 -5.99 6.44
C SER A 42 -5.35 -5.76 7.71
N TYR A 43 -6.17 -4.72 7.74
CA TYR A 43 -7.11 -4.46 8.82
C TYR A 43 -8.13 -5.61 8.95
N LEU A 44 -8.80 -6.00 7.87
CA LEU A 44 -9.83 -7.05 7.88
C LEU A 44 -9.25 -8.41 8.32
N ILE A 45 -8.09 -8.79 7.81
CA ILE A 45 -7.39 -10.01 8.22
C ILE A 45 -7.00 -9.95 9.69
N SER A 46 -6.48 -8.81 10.15
CA SER A 46 -6.11 -8.63 11.56
C SER A 46 -7.31 -8.77 12.49
N ARG A 47 -8.47 -8.24 12.08
CA ARG A 47 -9.74 -8.39 12.81
C ARG A 47 -10.16 -9.85 12.92
N GLU A 48 -10.19 -10.57 11.80
CA GLU A 48 -10.55 -11.99 11.75
C GLU A 48 -9.63 -12.84 12.62
N LEU A 49 -8.31 -12.62 12.56
CA LEU A 49 -7.34 -13.36 13.38
C LEU A 49 -7.47 -13.04 14.87
N THR A 50 -7.75 -11.78 15.22
CA THR A 50 -8.01 -11.38 16.61
C THR A 50 -9.25 -12.10 17.15
N GLU A 51 -10.32 -12.20 16.35
CA GLU A 51 -11.55 -12.92 16.71
C GLU A 51 -11.31 -14.43 16.90
N ARG A 52 -10.32 -15.00 16.21
CA ARG A 52 -9.85 -16.39 16.39
C ARG A 52 -8.86 -16.57 17.55
N GLY A 53 -8.62 -15.53 18.34
CA GLY A 53 -7.75 -15.59 19.53
C GLY A 53 -6.26 -15.38 19.25
N VAL A 54 -5.88 -14.96 18.04
CA VAL A 54 -4.49 -14.58 17.73
C VAL A 54 -4.20 -13.19 18.29
N SER A 55 -3.11 -13.05 19.05
CA SER A 55 -2.66 -11.75 19.53
C SER A 55 -2.01 -10.95 18.38
N ILE A 56 -2.64 -9.86 17.97
CA ILE A 56 -2.15 -8.97 16.91
C ILE A 56 -2.02 -7.54 17.45
N ASP A 57 -0.87 -6.93 17.18
CA ASP A 57 -0.70 -5.48 17.31
C ASP A 57 -1.21 -4.80 16.04
N LEU A 58 -2.47 -4.36 16.09
CA LEU A 58 -3.10 -3.71 14.94
C LEU A 58 -2.37 -2.43 14.54
N GLY A 59 -1.87 -1.65 15.50
CA GLY A 59 -1.15 -0.40 15.20
C GLY A 59 0.11 -0.66 14.39
N LYS A 60 0.88 -1.69 14.77
CA LYS A 60 2.05 -2.13 14.01
C LYS A 60 1.68 -2.60 12.61
N ILE A 61 0.63 -3.41 12.45
CA ILE A 61 0.18 -3.89 11.13
C ILE A 61 -0.22 -2.71 10.24
N MET A 62 -1.01 -1.76 10.77
CA MET A 62 -1.45 -0.60 9.98
C MET A 62 -0.26 0.26 9.54
N ILE A 63 0.72 0.51 10.42
CA ILE A 63 1.93 1.27 10.07
C ILE A 63 2.76 0.52 9.02
N MET A 64 2.95 -0.79 9.18
CA MET A 64 3.66 -1.60 8.18
C MET A 64 2.97 -1.51 6.82
N SER A 65 1.66 -1.79 6.76
CA SER A 65 0.90 -1.73 5.50
C SER A 65 0.91 -0.35 4.84
N LEU A 66 0.88 0.74 5.63
CA LEU A 66 0.92 2.11 5.12
C LEU A 66 2.25 2.46 4.43
N PHE A 67 3.37 1.91 4.91
CA PHE A 67 4.71 2.31 4.45
C PHE A 67 5.46 1.22 3.67
N HIS A 68 4.88 0.05 3.46
CA HIS A 68 5.59 -1.11 2.91
C HIS A 68 6.16 -0.90 1.49
N ASP A 69 5.54 -0.02 0.69
CA ASP A 69 5.96 0.34 -0.67
C ASP A 69 6.34 1.84 -0.77
N ALA A 70 6.57 2.53 0.35
CA ALA A 70 6.83 3.97 0.34
C ALA A 70 8.17 4.33 -0.34
N GLU A 71 9.12 3.40 -0.32
CA GLU A 71 10.41 3.52 -1.01
C GLU A 71 10.28 3.62 -2.53
N GLU A 72 9.19 3.11 -3.12
CA GLU A 72 8.95 3.19 -4.56
C GLU A 72 8.88 4.64 -5.05
N ALA A 73 8.64 5.60 -4.16
CA ALA A 73 8.65 7.03 -4.47
C ALA A 73 10.04 7.58 -4.84
N LEU A 74 11.11 6.84 -4.54
CA LEU A 74 12.51 7.25 -4.71
C LEU A 74 13.30 6.35 -5.66
N THR A 75 12.79 5.17 -5.99
CA THR A 75 13.54 4.11 -6.69
C THR A 75 13.13 3.91 -8.15
N THR A 76 12.28 4.79 -8.69
CA THR A 76 11.82 4.76 -10.10
C THR A 76 12.50 5.78 -10.98
#